data_AF-A0A177D3A1-F1
#
_entry.id   AF-A0A177D3A1-F1
#
_cell.length_a   1.000
_cell.length_b   1.000
_cell.length_c   1.000
_cell.angle_alpha   90.00
_cell.angle_beta   90.00
_cell.angle_gamma   90.00
#
_symmetry.space_group_name_H-M   'P 1'
#
loop_
_entity.id
_entity.type
_entity.pdbx_description
1 polymer ?
#
loop_
_entity_poly.entity_id
_entity_poly.type
_entity_poly.pdbx_seq_one_letter_code
_entity_poly.pdbx_strand_id
1 'polypeptide(L)'
;MSEFIGSRISLISKSDIRYVGTLVEINSEASTVSLDNVRSFGTEGRKGGKDEYPPSDVVYEQIVFRGSDVKDLRIEEPVKEKAQPAMPQDPAIIGVSL
;
A
#
# COMPACT_ATOMS: atom_id res chain seq x y z
N MET A 1 12.70 12.26 4.46
CA MET A 1 11.25 11.98 4.56
C MET A 1 10.54 11.90 3.20
N SER A 2 11.22 12.22 2.08
CA SER A 2 10.70 12.12 0.71
C SER A 2 10.85 10.73 0.06
N GLU A 3 11.50 9.77 0.73
CA GLU A 3 11.85 8.46 0.14
C GLU A 3 10.65 7.53 -0.10
N PHE A 4 9.50 7.85 0.48
CA PHE A 4 8.31 7.02 0.42
C PHE A 4 7.21 7.62 -0.47
N ILE A 5 7.39 8.83 -0.99
CA ILE A 5 6.45 9.43 -1.93
C ILE A 5 6.46 8.62 -3.22
N GLY A 6 5.27 8.29 -3.73
CA GLY A 6 5.07 7.38 -4.86
C GLY A 6 5.02 5.90 -4.48
N SER A 7 5.35 5.53 -3.23
CA SER A 7 5.23 4.15 -2.77
C SER A 7 3.77 3.80 -2.46
N ARG A 8 3.44 2.53 -2.66
CA ARG A 8 2.14 1.98 -2.28
C ARG A 8 2.11 1.78 -0.76
N ILE A 9 1.08 2.28 -0.10
CA ILE A 9 0.93 2.24 1.35
C ILE A 9 -0.38 1.54 1.70
N SER A 10 -0.29 0.64 2.67
CA SER A 10 -1.43 0.06 3.37
C SER A 10 -1.60 0.78 4.71
N LEU A 11 -2.70 1.50 4.86
CA LEU A 11 -3.07 2.28 6.04
C LEU A 11 -4.28 1.64 6.73
N ILE A 12 -4.22 1.45 8.04
CA ILE A 12 -5.36 1.00 8.85
C ILE A 12 -5.84 2.19 9.69
N SER A 13 -7.11 2.54 9.57
CA SER A 13 -7.73 3.60 10.38
C SER A 13 -8.12 3.11 11.78
N LYS A 14 -8.44 4.03 12.69
CA LYS A 14 -9.02 3.71 14.01
C LYS A 14 -10.32 2.90 13.95
N SER A 15 -11.03 2.93 12.83
CA SER A 15 -12.22 2.12 12.61
C SER A 15 -11.91 0.68 12.19
N ASP A 16 -10.63 0.29 12.23
CA ASP A 16 -10.09 -1.01 11.79
C ASP A 16 -10.29 -1.29 10.29
N ILE A 17 -10.54 -0.25 9.50
CA ILE A 17 -10.68 -0.36 8.05
C ILE A 17 -9.30 -0.19 7.41
N ARG A 18 -8.94 -1.12 6.51
CA ARG A 18 -7.72 -1.02 5.72
C ARG A 18 -7.99 -0.26 4.42
N TYR A 19 -7.11 0.68 4.12
CA TYR A 19 -7.05 1.45 2.89
C TYR A 19 -5.70 1.21 2.23
N VAL A 20 -5.70 1.04 0.93
CA VAL A 20 -4.46 0.92 0.15
C VAL A 20 -4.47 1.99 -0.92
N GLY A 21 -3.39 2.75 -1.02
CA GLY A 21 -3.22 3.81 -2.02
C GLY A 21 -1.75 4.16 -2.21
N THR A 22 -1.48 5.13 -3.07
CA THR A 22 -0.13 5.64 -3.33
C THR A 22 0.13 6.86 -2.49
N LEU A 23 1.26 6.93 -1.77
CA LEU A 23 1.59 8.10 -0.97
C LEU A 23 1.96 9.28 -1.85
N VAL A 24 1.23 10.39 -1.69
CA VAL A 24 1.49 11.63 -2.44
C VAL A 24 2.19 12.65 -1.57
N GLU A 25 1.73 12.81 -0.33
CA GLU A 25 2.21 13.86 0.55
C GLU A 25 2.07 13.45 2.02
N ILE A 26 3.03 13.86 2.84
CA ILE A 26 2.94 13.84 4.31
C ILE A 26 3.18 15.26 4.79
N ASN A 27 2.18 15.84 5.44
CA ASN A 27 2.30 17.13 6.08
C ASN A 27 2.49 16.94 7.59
N SER A 28 3.72 17.12 8.06
CA SER A 28 4.07 16.96 9.48
C SER A 28 3.47 18.05 10.37
N GLU A 29 3.30 19.29 9.87
CA GLU A 29 2.74 20.39 10.65
C GLU A 29 1.25 20.18 10.94
N ALA A 30 0.49 19.81 9.91
CA ALA A 30 -0.92 19.47 10.03
C ALA A 30 -1.14 18.04 10.54
N SER A 31 -0.08 17.23 10.61
CA SER A 31 -0.13 15.79 10.89
C SER A 31 -1.14 15.08 9.99
N THR A 32 -1.03 15.27 8.67
CA THR A 32 -1.90 14.63 7.67
C THR A 32 -1.09 13.83 6.64
N VAL A 33 -1.76 12.83 6.06
CA VAL A 33 -1.21 11.95 5.02
C VAL A 33 -2.17 11.91 3.86
N SER A 34 -1.70 12.24 2.66
CA SER A 34 -2.48 12.24 1.43
C SER A 34 -2.12 11.01 0.60
N LEU A 35 -3.13 10.21 0.27
CA LEU A 35 -2.99 9.04 -0.60
C LEU A 35 -3.83 9.22 -1.87
N ASP A 36 -3.29 8.78 -3.00
CA ASP A 36 -3.99 8.70 -4.28
C ASP A 36 -4.38 7.26 -4.63
N ASN A 37 -5.35 7.12 -5.54
CA ASN A 37 -5.85 5.82 -6.02
C ASN A 37 -6.21 4.88 -4.87
N VAL A 38 -6.95 5.41 -3.90
CA VAL A 38 -7.20 4.75 -2.62
C VAL A 38 -8.37 3.79 -2.74
N ARG A 39 -8.16 2.55 -2.32
CA ARG A 39 -9.20 1.52 -2.24
C ARG A 39 -9.39 1.05 -0.80
N SER A 40 -10.63 0.87 -0.37
CA SER A 40 -10.95 0.29 0.93
C SER A 40 -11.07 -1.23 0.84
N PHE A 41 -10.38 -1.93 1.75
CA PHE A 41 -10.45 -3.39 1.92
C PHE A 41 -11.39 -3.80 3.05
N GLY A 42 -12.07 -2.84 3.69
CA GLY A 42 -12.95 -3.13 4.81
C GLY A 42 -12.18 -3.53 6.07
N THR A 43 -12.87 -4.19 6.99
CA THR A 43 -12.33 -4.56 8.32
C THR A 43 -11.58 -5.89 8.34
N GLU A 44 -11.85 -6.79 7.38
CA GLU A 44 -11.13 -8.07 7.21
C GLU A 44 -11.03 -8.93 8.49
N GLY A 45 -12.09 -9.01 9.29
CA GLY A 45 -12.07 -9.78 10.54
C GLY A 45 -11.48 -9.07 11.76
N ARG A 46 -10.89 -7.88 11.62
CA ARG A 46 -10.22 -7.17 12.75
C ARG A 46 -11.16 -6.79 13.89
N LYS A 47 -12.47 -6.68 13.62
CA LYS A 47 -13.50 -6.41 14.64
C LYS A 47 -14.08 -7.67 15.31
N GLY A 48 -13.55 -8.85 15.00
CA GLY A 48 -14.02 -10.11 15.59
C GLY A 48 -15.45 -10.47 15.17
N GLY A 49 -15.85 -10.18 13.92
CA GLY A 49 -17.14 -10.60 13.37
C GLY A 49 -18.33 -9.69 13.68
N LYS A 50 -18.15 -8.56 14.40
CA LYS A 50 -19.21 -7.57 14.66
C LYS A 50 -18.95 -6.27 13.89
N ASP A 51 -20.00 -5.69 13.32
CA ASP A 51 -19.97 -4.41 12.58
C ASP A 51 -18.86 -4.34 11.52
N GLU A 52 -18.72 -5.43 10.76
CA GLU A 52 -17.71 -5.53 9.71
C GLU A 52 -18.10 -4.70 8.49
N TYR A 53 -17.09 -4.04 7.92
CA TYR A 53 -17.22 -3.36 6.65
C TYR A 53 -16.64 -4.27 5.56
N PRO A 54 -17.40 -4.54 4.48
CA PRO A 54 -16.89 -5.29 3.35
C PRO A 54 -15.84 -4.46 2.57
N PRO A 55 -14.96 -5.12 1.79
CA PRO A 55 -14.12 -4.42 0.84
C PRO A 55 -14.97 -3.70 -0.20
N SER A 56 -14.48 -2.56 -0.68
CA SER A 56 -15.09 -1.80 -1.77
C SER A 56 -14.23 -1.91 -3.03
N ASP A 57 -14.87 -2.05 -4.18
CA ASP A 57 -14.22 -1.94 -5.50
C ASP A 57 -14.06 -0.48 -5.96
N VAL A 58 -14.65 0.47 -5.22
CA VAL A 58 -14.52 1.90 -5.53
C VAL A 58 -13.10 2.36 -5.22
N VAL A 59 -12.47 2.96 -6.24
CA VAL A 59 -11.19 3.65 -6.12
C VAL A 59 -11.45 5.14 -6.03
N TYR A 60 -11.00 5.73 -4.94
CA TYR A 60 -11.05 7.18 -4.72
C TYR A 60 -9.78 7.79 -5.27
N GLU A 61 -9.90 8.85 -6.06
CA GLU A 61 -8.74 9.51 -6.67
C GLU A 61 -7.77 10.01 -5.62
N GLN A 62 -8.27 10.66 -4.56
CA GLN A 62 -7.47 11.19 -3.47
C GLN A 62 -8.22 11.10 -2.13
N ILE A 63 -7.54 10.69 -1.07
CA ILE A 63 -8.04 10.72 0.31
C ILE A 63 -6.95 11.29 1.23
N VAL A 64 -7.35 12.22 2.11
CA VAL A 64 -6.49 12.78 3.15
C VAL A 64 -6.86 12.19 4.50
N PHE A 65 -5.88 11.57 5.16
CA PHE A 65 -6.01 11.01 6.50
C PHE A 65 -5.38 11.95 7.52
N ARG A 66 -6.06 12.18 8.63
CA ARG A 66 -5.44 12.80 9.82
C ARG A 66 -4.63 11.74 10.54
N GLY A 67 -3.39 12.05 10.90
CA GLY A 67 -2.51 11.15 11.65
C GLY A 67 -3.12 10.71 12.97
N SER A 68 -4.00 11.52 13.57
CA SER A 68 -4.77 11.15 14.76
C SER A 68 -5.75 9.99 14.53
N ASP A 69 -6.19 9.77 13.29
CA ASP A 69 -7.18 8.76 12.91
C ASP A 69 -6.52 7.51 12.29
N VAL A 70 -5.20 7.51 12.15
CA VAL A 70 -4.37 6.39 11.67
C VAL A 70 -3.98 5.52 12.86
N LYS A 71 -4.14 4.20 12.70
CA LYS A 71 -3.78 3.18 13.69
C LYS A 71 -2.49 2.46 13.32
N ASP A 72 -2.36 2.08 12.05
CA ASP A 72 -1.16 1.46 11.51
C ASP A 72 -0.91 1.98 10.08
N LEU A 73 0.36 2.12 9.71
CA LEU A 73 0.77 2.54 8.38
C LEU A 73 1.96 1.69 7.96
N ARG A 74 1.80 0.97 6.85
CA ARG A 74 2.83 0.10 6.29
C ARG A 74 3.07 0.44 4.84
N ILE A 75 4.33 0.53 4.48
CA ILE A 75 4.74 0.68 3.10
C ILE A 75 4.72 -0.72 2.50
N GLU A 76 3.93 -0.93 1.46
CA GLU A 76 4.07 -2.10 0.63
C GLU A 76 5.34 -1.86 -0.17
N GLU A 77 6.45 -2.51 0.22
CA GLU A 77 7.67 -2.47 -0.57
C GLU A 77 7.28 -2.76 -2.03
N PRO A 78 7.78 -2.01 -3.02
CA PRO A 78 7.65 -2.45 -4.40
C PRO A 78 8.18 -3.87 -4.40
N VAL A 79 7.39 -4.80 -4.96
CA VAL A 79 7.82 -6.18 -5.10
C VAL A 79 9.17 -6.09 -5.80
N LYS A 80 10.27 -6.20 -5.03
CA LYS A 80 11.62 -6.29 -5.58
C LYS A 80 11.48 -7.38 -6.59
N GLU A 81 11.68 -7.01 -7.85
CA GLU A 81 11.47 -7.86 -9.01
C GLU A 81 11.81 -9.28 -8.60
N LYS A 82 10.79 -10.13 -8.59
CA LYS A 82 10.95 -11.55 -8.26
C LYS A 82 12.24 -11.99 -8.91
N ALA A 83 13.14 -12.50 -8.08
CA ALA A 83 14.43 -13.08 -8.42
C ALA A 83 14.54 -13.34 -9.92
N GLN A 84 15.48 -12.65 -10.57
CA GLN A 84 15.88 -12.84 -11.97
C GLN A 84 15.47 -14.26 -12.41
N PRO A 85 14.60 -14.42 -13.43
CA PRO A 85 14.12 -15.74 -13.81
C PRO A 85 15.34 -16.65 -13.90
N ALA A 86 15.35 -17.72 -13.09
CA ALA A 86 16.47 -18.64 -13.04
C ALA A 86 16.77 -19.03 -14.49
N MET A 87 17.93 -18.59 -14.99
CA MET A 87 18.30 -18.80 -16.38
C MET A 87 18.10 -20.28 -16.68
N PRO A 88 17.43 -20.65 -17.80
CA PRO A 88 17.42 -22.04 -18.22
C PRO A 88 18.88 -22.50 -18.34
N GLN A 89 19.23 -23.60 -17.67
CA GLN A 89 20.54 -24.24 -17.85
C GLN A 89 20.57 -24.93 -19.21
N ASP A 90 20.59 -24.13 -20.28
CA ASP A 90 20.65 -24.62 -21.65
C ASP A 90 22.08 -24.48 -22.18
N PRO A 91 22.75 -25.60 -22.55
CA PRO A 91 24.11 -25.58 -23.09
C PRO A 91 24.23 -24.82 -24.43
N ALA A 92 23.11 -24.43 -25.07
CA ALA A 92 23.10 -23.61 -26.28
C ALA A 92 23.15 -22.09 -26.01
N ILE A 93 23.04 -21.62 -24.76
CA ILE A 93 23.14 -20.18 -24.44
C ILE A 93 24.62 -19.79 -24.29
N ILE A 94 25.14 -18.98 -25.22
CA ILE A 94 26.57 -18.60 -25.31
C ILE A 94 26.87 -17.26 -24.60
N GLY A 95 25.86 -16.59 -24.04
CA GLY A 95 26.04 -15.40 -23.22
C GLY A 95 24.79 -14.54 -23.13
N VAL A 96 24.61 -13.86 -22.01
CA VAL A 96 23.54 -12.88 -21.80
C VAL A 96 24.22 -11.58 -21.39
N SER A 97 24.05 -10.52 -22.20
CA SER A 97 24.39 -9.17 -21.76
C SER A 97 23.16 -8.57 -21.08
N LEU A 98 23.32 -8.22 -19.79
CA LEU A 98 22.38 -7.39 -19.05
C LEU A 98 22.47 -5.94 -19.53
#